data_AF-A0AAX6IF56-F1
#
_entry.id   AF-A0AAX6IF56-F1
#
_cell.length_a   1.000
_cell.length_b   1.000
_cell.length_c   1.000
_cell.angle_alpha   90.00
_cell.angle_beta   90.00
_cell.angle_gamma   90.00
#
_symmetry.space_group_name_H-M   'P 1'
#
loop_
_entity.id
_entity.type
_entity.pdbx_description
1 polymer ?
#
loop_
_entity_poly.entity_id
_entity_poly.type
_entity_poly.pdbx_seq_one_letter_code
_entity_poly.pdbx_strand_id
1 'polypeptide(L)'
;MHSRESESSGRQKVLCLGTVSLGETQRRLFAGSDERGRTSLQTSYDSSYGSQNFRDGSRRCSLVLQKEFAVDGARVIGIDVSSSILVISGKAPGVGREHVLSKVSLLVPNEIDRIRLPSNTGAIRDMYILSNQLALVASLGKKLSLFSMSSNNCVLEYDLPGPAWSCSGDLNSPYHIYAGLQNGMLLVFDMRQTARHLECMEGLSRHPVHTIHSILDVSGTRKVLSASSLGPCVWHVGGSGERPFLIPGVENQGVCISLASGSSSDYIVASFRPKVEFSNDGMPSQASSSPSPTVSGPGRLGSHVLMKRVNGASYQRHAVAYGNVSEARMSKSAIVSQDNSLQFAYGDESSHGVCLWDLPSFQVNNHLKPHPRPILDLKYAHTSGPGFLGCVSEDVCQVFTCF
;
A
#
# COMPACT_ATOMS: atom_id res chain seq x y z
N MET A 1 57.66 -45.02 1.69
CA MET A 1 57.49 -44.65 3.11
C MET A 1 56.12 -43.96 3.21
N HIS A 2 55.03 -44.70 3.41
CA HIS A 2 54.38 -44.96 4.73
C HIS A 2 54.04 -43.64 5.46
N SER A 3 52.80 -43.25 5.75
CA SER A 3 51.65 -44.00 6.34
C SER A 3 50.33 -43.22 6.12
N ARG A 4 49.22 -43.86 5.69
CA ARG A 4 48.04 -44.38 6.42
C ARG A 4 46.97 -43.36 6.89
N GLU A 5 45.82 -43.45 6.22
CA GLU A 5 44.42 -43.60 6.69
C GLU A 5 44.00 -43.11 8.11
N SER A 6 42.85 -42.42 8.16
CA SER A 6 41.71 -42.90 8.96
C SER A 6 40.38 -42.29 8.48
N GLU A 7 39.52 -43.13 7.90
CA GLU A 7 38.06 -42.96 7.88
C GLU A 7 37.49 -43.12 9.30
N SER A 8 36.42 -42.39 9.64
CA SER A 8 35.51 -42.85 10.69
C SER A 8 34.06 -42.51 10.34
N SER A 9 33.31 -43.57 10.02
CA SER A 9 31.86 -43.64 9.92
C SER A 9 31.21 -43.51 11.31
N GLY A 10 30.11 -42.76 11.42
CA GLY A 10 29.30 -42.63 12.63
C GLY A 10 27.80 -42.63 12.29
N ARG A 11 27.11 -43.68 12.76
CA ARG A 11 25.72 -44.10 12.47
C ARG A 11 24.61 -43.13 12.92
N GLN A 12 23.50 -43.21 12.18
CA GLN A 12 22.12 -42.84 12.52
C GLN A 12 21.71 -43.08 13.99
N LYS A 13 20.91 -42.15 14.52
CA LYS A 13 19.84 -42.45 15.47
C LYS A 13 18.58 -41.65 15.12
N VAL A 14 17.56 -42.40 14.71
CA VAL A 14 16.15 -42.02 14.62
C VAL A 14 15.59 -41.94 16.05
N LEU A 15 14.82 -40.91 16.36
CA LEU A 15 14.02 -40.82 17.58
C LEU A 15 12.55 -40.59 17.19
N CYS A 16 11.81 -41.70 17.15
CA CYS A 16 10.36 -41.75 17.27
C CYS A 16 10.02 -42.05 18.74
N LEU A 17 9.08 -41.31 19.32
CA LEU A 17 8.26 -41.64 20.50
C LEU A 17 7.25 -40.47 20.60
N GLY A 18 5.94 -40.63 20.72
CA GLY A 18 5.11 -41.78 21.07
C GLY A 18 3.89 -41.19 21.78
N THR A 19 2.74 -41.24 21.13
CA THR A 19 1.41 -40.94 21.69
C THR A 19 1.06 -41.91 22.82
N VAL A 20 0.53 -41.42 23.94
CA VAL A 20 -0.27 -42.23 24.88
C VAL A 20 -1.44 -41.40 25.39
N SER A 21 -2.62 -42.02 25.40
CA SER A 21 -3.92 -41.47 25.80
C SER A 21 -4.45 -42.18 27.05
N LEU A 22 -5.32 -41.45 27.75
CA LEU A 22 -6.40 -41.85 28.67
C LEU A 22 -6.13 -42.61 29.98
N GLY A 23 -6.81 -42.15 31.02
CA GLY A 23 -7.10 -42.88 32.26
C GLY A 23 -7.88 -42.00 33.25
N GLU A 24 -9.20 -42.06 33.20
CA GLU A 24 -10.16 -41.47 34.14
C GLU A 24 -10.10 -42.11 35.54
N THR A 25 -10.82 -41.49 36.49
CA THR A 25 -11.57 -42.06 37.65
C THR A 25 -11.19 -41.35 38.98
N GLN A 26 -12.03 -40.93 39.94
CA GLN A 26 -13.44 -40.48 40.07
C GLN A 26 -13.74 -40.32 41.60
N ARG A 27 -14.63 -39.37 41.99
CA ARG A 27 -15.43 -39.22 43.25
C ARG A 27 -14.71 -38.77 44.55
N ARG A 28 -15.28 -38.02 45.52
CA ARG A 28 -16.64 -37.49 45.87
C ARG A 28 -16.48 -36.43 47.01
N LEU A 29 -17.11 -35.24 46.94
CA LEU A 29 -18.40 -34.75 47.53
C LEU A 29 -18.41 -34.29 49.01
N PHE A 30 -18.90 -33.05 49.25
CA PHE A 30 -19.98 -32.60 50.17
C PHE A 30 -20.42 -31.17 49.70
N ALA A 31 -21.62 -30.95 49.12
CA ALA A 31 -22.96 -30.62 49.69
C ALA A 31 -23.06 -29.22 50.34
N GLY A 32 -24.05 -28.34 50.11
CA GLY A 32 -25.38 -28.40 49.45
C GLY A 32 -25.86 -27.04 48.88
N SER A 33 -26.82 -27.05 47.92
CA SER A 33 -28.25 -26.60 48.00
C SER A 33 -28.42 -25.07 47.96
N ASP A 34 -29.15 -24.41 47.03
CA ASP A 34 -30.48 -24.64 46.40
C ASP A 34 -30.46 -24.29 44.89
N GLU A 35 -31.03 -25.07 43.96
CA GLU A 35 -32.46 -25.29 43.62
C GLU A 35 -33.24 -24.10 43.02
N ARG A 36 -33.20 -24.00 41.67
CA ARG A 36 -34.31 -23.92 40.69
C ARG A 36 -33.64 -23.75 39.30
N GLY A 37 -33.49 -24.78 38.45
CA GLY A 37 -34.49 -25.71 37.94
C GLY A 37 -34.95 -25.20 36.56
N ARG A 38 -34.17 -25.42 35.49
CA ARG A 38 -34.27 -26.54 34.50
C ARG A 38 -35.42 -26.31 33.49
N THR A 39 -35.29 -26.55 32.17
CA THR A 39 -34.34 -27.36 31.40
C THR A 39 -34.44 -27.02 29.90
N SER A 40 -33.28 -27.08 29.23
CA SER A 40 -32.97 -27.57 27.87
C SER A 40 -34.10 -27.90 26.88
N LEU A 41 -33.82 -27.66 25.59
CA LEU A 41 -33.67 -28.73 24.60
C LEU A 41 -32.97 -28.20 23.33
N GLN A 42 -32.10 -29.06 22.81
CA GLN A 42 -31.30 -28.94 21.61
C GLN A 42 -32.06 -29.63 20.46
N THR A 43 -32.28 -28.96 19.33
CA THR A 43 -32.63 -29.62 18.07
C THR A 43 -32.19 -28.76 16.89
N SER A 44 -31.27 -29.31 16.12
CA SER A 44 -31.03 -28.97 14.71
C SER A 44 -32.24 -29.40 13.88
N TYR A 45 -32.82 -28.48 13.10
CA TYR A 45 -33.57 -28.81 11.88
C TYR A 45 -33.31 -27.73 10.83
N ASP A 46 -32.86 -28.23 9.68
CA ASP A 46 -32.76 -27.55 8.40
C ASP A 46 -34.18 -27.21 7.91
N SER A 47 -34.44 -25.94 7.57
CA SER A 47 -35.45 -25.61 6.57
C SER A 47 -35.19 -24.23 5.97
N SER A 48 -34.90 -24.27 4.67
CA SER A 48 -35.05 -23.21 3.71
C SER A 48 -36.38 -22.46 3.87
N TYR A 49 -36.30 -21.20 4.28
CA TYR A 49 -37.33 -20.21 3.97
C TYR A 49 -36.66 -19.00 3.33
N GLY A 50 -36.97 -18.82 2.04
CA GLY A 50 -36.56 -17.67 1.27
C GLY A 50 -37.10 -16.40 1.91
N SER A 51 -36.22 -15.63 2.54
CA SER A 51 -36.50 -14.24 2.86
C SER A 51 -36.16 -13.42 1.62
N GLN A 52 -37.19 -13.14 0.82
CA GLN A 52 -37.17 -12.04 -0.14
C GLN A 52 -37.07 -10.73 0.65
N ASN A 53 -35.84 -10.36 1.02
CA ASN A 53 -35.57 -9.03 1.49
C ASN A 53 -35.53 -8.10 0.27
N PHE A 54 -36.43 -7.12 0.29
CA PHE A 54 -36.49 -6.00 -0.64
C PHE A 54 -35.08 -5.46 -0.87
N ARG A 55 -34.59 -5.62 -2.10
CA ARG A 55 -33.29 -5.11 -2.55
C ARG A 55 -33.37 -3.59 -2.60
N ASP A 56 -32.70 -2.92 -1.67
CA ASP A 56 -32.21 -1.58 -1.93
C ASP A 56 -31.14 -1.70 -3.03
N GLY A 57 -31.45 -1.13 -4.20
CA GLY A 57 -30.82 -1.42 -5.49
C GLY A 57 -29.45 -0.79 -5.71
N SER A 58 -28.64 -0.59 -4.67
CA SER A 58 -27.26 -0.15 -4.82
C SER A 58 -26.37 -1.38 -5.11
N ARG A 59 -25.99 -1.56 -6.38
CA ARG A 59 -24.96 -2.54 -6.76
C ARG A 59 -23.65 -2.11 -6.11
N ARG A 60 -23.23 -2.81 -5.06
CA ARG A 60 -21.94 -2.57 -4.40
C ARG A 60 -20.83 -3.21 -5.23
N CYS A 61 -19.69 -2.52 -5.32
CA CYS A 61 -18.49 -3.10 -5.93
C CYS A 61 -18.13 -4.40 -5.20
N SER A 62 -18.01 -5.48 -5.96
CA SER A 62 -17.60 -6.79 -5.45
C SER A 62 -16.15 -7.07 -5.82
N LEU A 63 -15.36 -7.54 -4.86
CA LEU A 63 -13.95 -7.85 -5.06
C LEU A 63 -13.72 -9.36 -4.93
N VAL A 64 -13.21 -9.96 -6.00
CA VAL A 64 -12.93 -11.40 -6.06
C VAL A 64 -11.44 -11.62 -6.24
N LEU A 65 -10.82 -12.40 -5.34
CA LEU A 65 -9.41 -12.76 -5.46
C LEU A 65 -9.19 -13.55 -6.75
N GLN A 66 -8.44 -12.98 -7.68
CA GLN A 66 -8.15 -13.60 -8.96
C GLN A 66 -6.83 -14.38 -8.89
N LYS A 67 -5.79 -13.78 -8.29
CA LYS A 67 -4.45 -14.35 -8.23
C LYS A 67 -3.76 -14.04 -6.92
N GLU A 68 -2.94 -14.99 -6.50
CA GLU A 68 -2.00 -14.87 -5.39
C GLU A 68 -0.70 -15.55 -5.80
N PHE A 69 0.43 -14.90 -5.56
CA PHE A 69 1.74 -15.50 -5.81
C PHE A 69 2.79 -14.95 -4.86
N ALA A 70 3.80 -15.78 -4.62
CA ALA A 70 4.91 -15.44 -3.75
C ALA A 70 5.88 -14.47 -4.43
N VAL A 71 6.40 -13.53 -3.65
CA VAL A 71 7.40 -12.54 -4.05
C VAL A 71 8.52 -12.50 -3.01
N ASP A 72 9.67 -11.90 -3.34
CA ASP A 72 10.76 -11.71 -2.38
C ASP A 72 11.11 -10.23 -2.24
N GLY A 73 11.02 -9.73 -1.02
CA GLY A 73 11.40 -8.37 -0.65
C GLY A 73 10.55 -7.31 -1.36
N ALA A 74 9.30 -7.61 -1.69
CA ALA A 74 8.46 -6.68 -2.43
C ALA A 74 8.09 -5.45 -1.62
N ARG A 75 7.84 -4.33 -2.32
CA ARG A 75 7.58 -3.02 -1.69
C ARG A 75 6.43 -2.26 -2.32
N VAL A 76 6.48 -2.14 -3.64
CA VAL A 76 5.46 -1.45 -4.44
C VAL A 76 5.03 -2.27 -5.65
N ILE A 77 3.81 -2.01 -6.09
CA ILE A 77 3.11 -2.68 -7.18
C ILE A 77 2.62 -1.64 -8.21
N GLY A 78 2.51 -2.05 -9.46
CA GLY A 78 1.91 -1.29 -10.56
C GLY A 78 1.07 -2.21 -11.42
N ILE A 79 -0.09 -1.73 -11.87
CA ILE A 79 -1.05 -2.51 -12.66
C ILE A 79 -1.27 -1.80 -14.00
N ASP A 80 -0.90 -2.46 -15.09
CA ASP A 80 -1.31 -2.07 -16.44
C ASP A 80 -2.52 -2.93 -16.85
N VAL A 81 -3.70 -2.37 -16.67
CA VAL A 81 -4.97 -3.03 -17.02
C VAL A 81 -5.07 -3.27 -18.53
N SER A 82 -4.57 -2.35 -19.35
CA SER A 82 -4.69 -2.41 -20.80
C SER A 82 -3.94 -3.62 -21.39
N SER A 83 -2.76 -3.90 -20.85
CA SER A 83 -1.94 -5.05 -21.25
C SER A 83 -2.13 -6.27 -20.34
N SER A 84 -2.97 -6.16 -19.29
CA SER A 84 -3.10 -7.17 -18.24
C SER A 84 -1.73 -7.58 -17.66
N ILE A 85 -0.88 -6.59 -17.38
CA ILE A 85 0.47 -6.78 -16.83
C ILE A 85 0.51 -6.23 -15.42
N LEU A 86 1.17 -6.97 -14.55
CA LEU A 86 1.53 -6.53 -13.22
C LEU A 86 3.04 -6.31 -13.12
N VAL A 87 3.45 -5.24 -12.47
CA VAL A 87 4.86 -4.98 -12.15
C VAL A 87 5.01 -4.85 -10.65
N ILE A 88 5.97 -5.58 -10.09
CA ILE A 88 6.24 -5.58 -8.65
C ILE A 88 7.71 -5.30 -8.44
N SER A 89 8.01 -4.29 -7.63
CA SER A 89 9.38 -4.12 -7.13
C SER A 89 9.72 -5.22 -6.14
N GLY A 90 10.97 -5.67 -6.12
CA GLY A 90 11.42 -6.67 -5.16
C GLY A 90 12.93 -6.85 -5.17
N LYS A 91 13.35 -8.04 -4.75
CA LYS A 91 14.75 -8.45 -4.72
C LYS A 91 14.97 -9.66 -5.62
N ALA A 92 16.11 -9.69 -6.30
CA ALA A 92 16.56 -10.88 -7.02
C ALA A 92 16.87 -12.01 -6.03
N PRO A 93 16.60 -13.28 -6.40
CA PRO A 93 17.00 -14.42 -5.59
C PRO A 93 18.53 -14.55 -5.56
N GLY A 94 19.08 -15.07 -4.46
CA GLY A 94 20.51 -15.34 -4.31
C GLY A 94 21.27 -14.36 -3.40
N VAL A 95 22.60 -14.47 -3.40
CA VAL A 95 23.50 -13.67 -2.58
C VAL A 95 23.67 -12.28 -3.21
N GLY A 96 23.50 -11.22 -2.42
CA GLY A 96 23.59 -9.82 -2.89
C GLY A 96 22.25 -9.14 -3.18
N ARG A 97 21.13 -9.90 -3.24
CA ARG A 97 19.72 -9.45 -3.31
C ARG A 97 19.50 -8.07 -3.96
N GLU A 98 19.95 -7.94 -5.21
CA GLU A 98 19.80 -6.72 -6.00
C GLU A 98 18.33 -6.33 -6.15
N HIS A 99 18.06 -5.03 -6.22
CA HIS A 99 16.71 -4.54 -6.49
C HIS A 99 16.32 -4.81 -7.94
N VAL A 100 15.11 -5.33 -8.15
CA VAL A 100 14.58 -5.69 -9.47
C VAL A 100 13.11 -5.29 -9.60
N LEU A 101 12.62 -5.27 -10.84
CA LEU A 101 11.19 -5.31 -11.13
C LEU A 101 10.84 -6.70 -11.66
N SER A 102 9.77 -7.28 -11.13
CA SER A 102 9.15 -8.52 -11.58
C SER A 102 7.91 -8.17 -12.38
N LYS A 103 7.88 -8.53 -13.66
CA LYS A 103 6.76 -8.35 -14.57
C LYS A 103 6.01 -9.67 -14.71
N VAL A 104 4.71 -9.66 -14.45
CA VAL A 104 3.84 -10.85 -14.42
C VAL A 104 2.63 -10.62 -15.32
N SER A 105 2.33 -11.57 -16.20
CA SER A 105 1.09 -11.53 -16.98
C SER A 105 -0.12 -11.97 -16.14
N LEU A 106 -1.16 -11.16 -16.11
CA LEU A 106 -2.46 -11.52 -15.53
C LEU A 106 -3.26 -12.47 -16.44
N LEU A 107 -2.81 -12.73 -17.67
CA LEU A 107 -3.40 -13.75 -18.55
C LEU A 107 -2.75 -15.12 -18.34
N VAL A 108 -1.42 -15.18 -18.33
CA VAL A 108 -0.64 -16.41 -18.15
C VAL A 108 0.41 -16.19 -17.05
N PRO A 109 0.09 -16.44 -15.77
CA PRO A 109 0.93 -16.03 -14.63
C PRO A 109 2.12 -16.96 -14.38
N ASN A 110 2.45 -17.86 -15.30
CA ASN A 110 3.42 -18.92 -15.04
C ASN A 110 4.87 -18.45 -15.20
N GLU A 111 5.09 -17.33 -15.90
CA GLU A 111 6.41 -16.74 -16.08
C GLU A 111 6.49 -15.35 -15.44
N ILE A 112 7.53 -15.15 -14.64
CA ILE A 112 7.88 -13.88 -14.02
C ILE A 112 9.13 -13.36 -14.73
N ASP A 113 8.95 -12.35 -15.57
CA ASP A 113 10.03 -11.65 -16.24
C ASP A 113 10.73 -10.73 -15.24
N ARG A 114 12.04 -10.91 -15.03
CA ARG A 114 12.83 -10.01 -14.18
C ARG A 114 13.51 -8.94 -15.01
N ILE A 115 13.16 -7.69 -14.74
CA ILE A 115 13.80 -6.50 -15.30
C ILE A 115 14.87 -6.03 -14.31
N ARG A 116 16.11 -5.99 -14.79
CA ARG A 116 17.25 -5.48 -14.01
C ARG A 116 17.18 -3.96 -13.93
N LEU A 117 17.50 -3.43 -12.76
CA LEU A 117 17.63 -1.99 -12.57
C LEU A 117 19.05 -1.53 -12.93
N PRO A 118 19.23 -0.29 -13.41
CA PRO A 118 20.54 0.33 -13.49
C PRO A 118 21.29 0.27 -12.15
N SER A 119 22.63 0.29 -12.21
CA SER A 119 23.45 0.38 -11.01
C SER A 119 23.09 1.64 -10.22
N ASN A 120 23.08 1.55 -8.89
CA ASN A 120 22.75 2.65 -7.97
C ASN A 120 21.28 3.11 -7.94
N THR A 121 20.34 2.44 -8.62
CA THR A 121 18.89 2.76 -8.44
C THR A 121 18.45 2.60 -6.98
N GLY A 122 18.99 1.60 -6.27
CA GLY A 122 18.61 1.35 -4.88
C GLY A 122 17.15 0.89 -4.73
N ALA A 123 16.61 0.99 -3.51
CA ALA A 123 15.26 0.51 -3.23
C ALA A 123 14.20 1.39 -3.89
N ILE A 124 13.23 0.74 -4.54
CA ILE A 124 12.08 1.42 -5.14
C ILE A 124 11.07 1.81 -4.05
N ARG A 125 10.55 3.03 -4.13
CA ARG A 125 9.58 3.58 -3.16
C ARG A 125 8.21 3.92 -3.72
N ASP A 126 8.11 4.16 -5.02
CA ASP A 126 6.83 4.35 -5.68
C ASP A 126 6.94 3.97 -7.16
N MET A 127 5.78 3.66 -7.72
CA MET A 127 5.62 3.30 -9.11
C MET A 127 4.34 3.89 -9.66
N TYR A 128 4.41 4.39 -10.89
CA TYR A 128 3.27 4.84 -11.66
C TYR A 128 3.31 4.24 -13.07
N ILE A 129 2.20 3.66 -13.50
CA ILE A 129 2.08 3.11 -14.86
C ILE A 129 1.54 4.23 -15.76
N LEU A 130 2.33 4.64 -16.75
CA LEU A 130 1.87 5.55 -17.79
C LEU A 130 1.24 4.77 -18.94
N SER A 131 0.54 5.51 -19.80
CA SER A 131 0.14 5.03 -21.13
C SER A 131 1.34 4.47 -21.91
N ASN A 132 1.08 3.58 -22.87
CA ASN A 132 2.09 2.96 -23.75
C ASN A 132 3.06 2.00 -23.05
N GLN A 133 2.61 1.28 -22.02
CA GLN A 133 3.39 0.24 -21.35
C GLN A 133 4.71 0.76 -20.73
N LEU A 134 4.67 1.96 -20.16
CA LEU A 134 5.80 2.56 -19.45
C LEU A 134 5.57 2.56 -17.94
N ALA A 135 6.58 2.15 -17.18
CA ALA A 135 6.58 2.21 -15.72
C ALA A 135 7.55 3.29 -15.23
N LEU A 136 7.03 4.32 -14.58
CA LEU A 136 7.81 5.33 -13.87
C LEU A 136 8.14 4.82 -12.47
N VAL A 137 9.40 4.94 -12.08
CA VAL A 137 9.94 4.36 -10.85
C VAL A 137 10.67 5.44 -10.06
N ALA A 138 10.20 5.70 -8.84
CA ALA A 138 10.87 6.53 -7.84
C ALA A 138 11.73 5.67 -6.92
N SER A 139 13.00 6.03 -6.76
CA SER A 139 13.97 5.21 -6.03
C SER A 139 14.79 5.99 -5.00
N LEU A 140 15.23 5.27 -3.96
CA LEU A 140 16.09 5.83 -2.92
C LEU A 140 17.53 6.12 -3.37
N GLY A 141 17.95 5.56 -4.50
CA GLY A 141 19.24 5.84 -5.13
C GLY A 141 19.33 7.20 -5.82
N LYS A 142 18.38 8.10 -5.54
CA LYS A 142 18.26 9.43 -6.18
C LYS A 142 18.04 9.34 -7.69
N LYS A 143 17.30 8.32 -8.14
CA LYS A 143 16.91 8.15 -9.55
C LYS A 143 15.40 8.23 -9.71
N LEU A 144 14.99 8.91 -10.79
CA LEU A 144 13.67 8.76 -11.40
C LEU A 144 13.86 8.07 -12.75
N SER A 145 13.39 6.84 -12.87
CA SER A 145 13.66 5.99 -14.03
C SER A 145 12.37 5.57 -14.71
N LEU A 146 12.37 5.56 -16.04
CA LEU A 146 11.27 5.12 -16.89
C LEU A 146 11.66 3.80 -17.55
N PHE A 147 10.83 2.77 -17.37
CA PHE A 147 11.04 1.45 -17.93
C PHE A 147 9.98 1.13 -18.98
N SER A 148 10.42 0.59 -20.12
CA SER A 148 9.53 0.00 -21.10
C SER A 148 9.22 -1.44 -20.72
N MET A 149 7.95 -1.74 -20.47
CA MET A 149 7.50 -3.09 -20.14
C MET A 149 7.45 -4.01 -21.37
N SER A 150 7.43 -3.44 -22.58
CA SER A 150 7.50 -4.20 -23.83
C SER A 150 8.92 -4.69 -24.12
N SER A 151 9.93 -3.84 -23.90
CA SER A 151 11.34 -4.17 -24.15
C SER A 151 12.11 -4.62 -22.90
N ASN A 152 11.52 -4.51 -21.70
CA ASN A 152 12.15 -4.82 -20.41
C ASN A 152 13.44 -4.00 -20.15
N ASN A 153 13.51 -2.76 -20.62
CA ASN A 153 14.68 -1.90 -20.49
C ASN A 153 14.34 -0.54 -19.87
N CYS A 154 15.33 0.07 -19.20
CA CYS A 154 15.26 1.47 -18.80
C CYS A 154 15.44 2.34 -20.05
N VAL A 155 14.44 3.17 -20.36
CA VAL A 155 14.43 4.04 -21.54
C VAL A 155 14.87 5.47 -21.21
N LEU A 156 14.72 5.89 -19.96
CA LEU A 156 15.08 7.22 -19.50
C LEU A 156 15.39 7.18 -18.00
N GLU A 157 16.41 7.90 -17.59
CA GLU A 157 16.79 8.03 -16.18
C GLU A 157 17.22 9.46 -15.89
N TYR A 158 16.70 10.01 -14.79
CA TYR A 158 17.09 11.31 -14.27
C TYR A 158 17.80 11.16 -12.93
N ASP A 159 18.94 11.83 -12.80
CA ASP A 159 19.59 12.07 -11.52
C ASP A 159 18.85 13.15 -10.72
N LEU A 160 18.58 12.84 -9.46
CA LEU A 160 17.82 13.71 -8.56
C LEU A 160 18.72 14.30 -7.47
N PRO A 161 18.42 15.50 -6.97
CA PRO A 161 19.18 16.11 -5.87
C PRO A 161 19.01 15.35 -4.54
N GLY A 162 17.96 14.52 -4.41
CA GLY A 162 17.69 13.72 -3.23
C GLY A 162 16.90 12.44 -3.55
N PRO A 163 16.80 11.51 -2.60
CA PRO A 163 16.05 10.26 -2.79
C PRO A 163 14.58 10.51 -3.14
N ALA A 164 14.06 9.80 -4.16
CA ALA A 164 12.67 9.92 -4.55
C ALA A 164 11.78 9.02 -3.70
N TRP A 165 10.68 9.59 -3.20
CA TRP A 165 9.71 8.93 -2.34
C TRP A 165 8.36 8.68 -3.01
N SER A 166 8.01 9.50 -4.00
CA SER A 166 6.79 9.33 -4.79
C SER A 166 6.98 9.80 -6.22
N CYS A 167 6.16 9.29 -7.12
CA CYS A 167 6.10 9.74 -8.51
C CYS A 167 4.70 9.59 -9.09
N SER A 168 4.40 10.38 -10.13
CA SER A 168 3.13 10.31 -10.86
C SER A 168 3.30 10.90 -12.26
N GLY A 169 2.43 10.50 -13.20
CA GLY A 169 2.25 11.18 -14.48
C GLY A 169 1.26 12.34 -14.38
N ASP A 170 1.33 13.29 -15.30
CA ASP A 170 0.33 14.35 -15.41
C ASP A 170 -0.90 13.90 -16.20
N LEU A 171 -2.08 14.23 -15.69
CA LEU A 171 -3.35 13.88 -16.34
C LEU A 171 -3.70 14.79 -17.52
N ASN A 172 -3.13 16.00 -17.58
CA ASN A 172 -3.40 16.96 -18.65
C ASN A 172 -2.35 16.86 -19.79
N SER A 173 -1.21 16.22 -19.54
CA SER A 173 -0.11 16.11 -20.48
C SER A 173 0.62 14.78 -20.37
N PRO A 174 0.64 13.94 -21.44
CA PRO A 174 1.27 12.63 -21.39
C PRO A 174 2.80 12.68 -21.32
N TYR A 175 3.40 13.87 -21.44
CA TYR A 175 4.86 14.06 -21.42
C TYR A 175 5.37 14.56 -20.07
N HIS A 176 4.48 15.05 -19.19
CA HIS A 176 4.90 15.57 -17.90
C HIS A 176 4.82 14.50 -16.82
N ILE A 177 5.87 14.44 -16.01
CA ILE A 177 5.97 13.52 -14.87
C ILE A 177 6.50 14.26 -13.65
N TYR A 178 6.16 13.74 -12.48
CA TYR A 178 6.44 14.34 -11.18
C TYR A 178 7.28 13.42 -10.31
N ALA A 179 8.16 14.00 -9.51
CA ALA A 179 8.89 13.31 -8.45
C ALA A 179 8.83 14.08 -7.13
N GLY A 180 8.42 13.40 -6.07
CA GLY A 180 8.41 13.90 -4.70
C GLY A 180 9.62 13.38 -3.96
N LEU A 181 10.41 14.28 -3.37
CA LEU A 181 11.69 13.94 -2.79
C LEU A 181 11.64 13.85 -1.27
N GLN A 182 12.64 13.18 -0.71
CA GLN A 182 12.82 13.01 0.74
C GLN A 182 12.92 14.33 1.50
N ASN A 183 13.46 15.37 0.85
CA ASN A 183 13.68 16.69 1.45
C ASN A 183 12.52 17.66 1.24
N GLY A 184 11.34 17.17 0.83
CA GLY A 184 10.14 17.99 0.68
C GLY A 184 10.00 18.71 -0.65
N MET A 185 10.92 18.50 -1.61
CA MET A 185 10.83 19.12 -2.93
C MET A 185 9.92 18.34 -3.88
N LEU A 186 9.24 19.06 -4.76
CA LEU A 186 8.52 18.53 -5.92
C LEU A 186 9.27 18.92 -7.19
N LEU A 187 9.65 17.94 -8.00
CA LEU A 187 10.27 18.16 -9.30
C LEU A 187 9.29 17.81 -10.41
N VAL A 188 9.29 18.62 -11.46
CA VAL A 188 8.49 18.45 -12.67
C VAL A 188 9.43 18.18 -13.83
N PHE A 189 9.16 17.17 -14.64
CA PHE A 189 9.96 16.84 -15.82
C PHE A 189 9.07 16.81 -17.05
N ASP A 190 9.66 17.12 -18.20
CA ASP A 190 9.12 16.81 -19.52
C ASP A 190 9.95 15.69 -20.10
N MET A 191 9.34 14.53 -20.39
CA MET A 191 10.05 13.34 -20.89
C MET A 191 10.75 13.56 -22.25
N ARG A 192 10.37 14.60 -22.99
CA ARG A 192 11.04 15.01 -24.23
C ARG A 192 12.36 15.73 -23.94
N GLN A 193 12.50 16.29 -22.74
CA GLN A 193 13.74 16.91 -22.25
C GLN A 193 14.44 15.95 -21.27
N THR A 194 15.42 15.21 -21.79
CA THR A 194 16.06 14.11 -21.06
C THR A 194 17.18 14.54 -20.11
N ALA A 195 17.65 15.80 -20.19
CA ALA A 195 18.84 16.24 -19.46
C ALA A 195 18.56 16.73 -18.03
N ARG A 196 17.42 17.37 -17.78
CA ARG A 196 17.11 18.01 -16.49
C ARG A 196 15.61 18.20 -16.27
N HIS A 197 15.23 18.39 -15.01
CA HIS A 197 13.89 18.81 -14.63
C HIS A 197 13.51 20.16 -15.26
N LEU A 198 12.20 20.34 -15.50
CA LEU A 198 11.60 21.56 -15.98
C LEU A 198 11.44 22.58 -14.83
N GLU A 199 10.91 22.13 -13.69
CA GLU A 199 10.69 22.94 -12.49
C GLU A 199 11.11 22.18 -11.24
N CYS A 200 11.57 22.92 -10.22
CA CYS A 200 11.88 22.41 -8.88
C CYS A 200 11.26 23.34 -7.86
N MET A 201 10.35 22.81 -7.03
CA MET A 201 9.54 23.59 -6.10
C MET A 201 9.80 23.13 -4.67
N GLU A 202 9.93 24.08 -3.74
CA GLU A 202 10.06 23.78 -2.31
C GLU A 202 8.70 23.52 -1.66
N GLY A 203 8.63 22.47 -0.85
CA GLY A 203 7.44 22.16 -0.06
C GLY A 203 7.29 22.98 1.21
N LEU A 204 6.22 22.69 1.95
CA LEU A 204 5.91 23.30 3.25
C LEU A 204 6.88 22.89 4.37
N SER A 205 7.61 21.80 4.18
CA SER A 205 8.59 21.29 5.14
C SER A 205 9.68 20.51 4.42
N ARG A 206 10.69 20.07 5.18
CA ARG A 206 11.75 19.16 4.67
C ARG A 206 11.41 17.68 4.81
N HIS A 207 10.15 17.36 5.15
CA HIS A 207 9.70 15.97 5.26
C HIS A 207 9.46 15.36 3.87
N PRO A 208 9.54 14.02 3.73
CA PRO A 208 9.33 13.38 2.44
C PRO A 208 7.96 13.68 1.84
N VAL A 209 7.94 14.00 0.56
CA VAL A 209 6.70 13.97 -0.25
C VAL A 209 6.43 12.51 -0.58
N HIS A 210 5.62 11.85 0.26
CA HIS A 210 5.43 10.40 0.21
C HIS A 210 4.32 9.97 -0.76
N THR A 211 3.49 10.89 -1.24
CA THR A 211 2.44 10.60 -2.22
C THR A 211 2.29 11.78 -3.17
N ILE A 212 2.07 11.50 -4.46
CA ILE A 212 1.70 12.47 -5.49
C ILE A 212 0.53 11.91 -6.31
N HIS A 213 -0.47 12.74 -6.55
CA HIS A 213 -1.57 12.50 -7.49
C HIS A 213 -1.74 13.72 -8.37
N SER A 214 -1.72 13.56 -9.68
CA SER A 214 -2.10 14.64 -10.60
C SER A 214 -3.61 14.88 -10.52
N ILE A 215 -4.04 16.14 -10.61
CA ILE A 215 -5.45 16.53 -10.58
C ILE A 215 -5.86 17.07 -11.94
N LEU A 216 -7.02 16.65 -12.45
CA LEU A 216 -7.68 17.33 -13.56
C LEU A 216 -8.25 18.67 -13.08
N ASP A 217 -7.84 19.75 -13.72
CA ASP A 217 -8.41 21.07 -13.50
C ASP A 217 -8.97 21.62 -14.81
N VAL A 218 -10.26 21.97 -14.77
CA VAL A 218 -11.01 22.51 -15.91
C VAL A 218 -10.48 23.90 -16.32
N SER A 219 -9.78 24.58 -15.41
CA SER A 219 -9.14 25.88 -15.70
C SER A 219 -7.91 25.79 -16.60
N GLY A 220 -7.41 24.58 -16.88
CA GLY A 220 -6.16 24.36 -17.63
C GLY A 220 -4.89 24.59 -16.81
N THR A 221 -4.99 24.98 -15.54
CA THR A 221 -3.82 25.06 -14.65
C THR A 221 -3.39 23.67 -14.17
N ARG A 222 -2.09 23.40 -14.16
CA ARG A 222 -1.57 22.11 -13.68
C ARG A 222 -1.55 22.10 -12.17
N LYS A 223 -2.43 21.30 -11.57
CA LYS A 223 -2.51 21.12 -10.13
C LYS A 223 -2.07 19.72 -9.75
N VAL A 224 -1.23 19.65 -8.71
CA VAL A 224 -0.76 18.40 -8.15
C VAL A 224 -1.23 18.32 -6.71
N LEU A 225 -1.79 17.18 -6.32
CA LEU A 225 -2.04 16.85 -4.93
C LEU A 225 -0.86 16.04 -4.41
N SER A 226 -0.37 16.34 -3.22
CA SER A 226 0.64 15.52 -2.56
C SER A 226 0.34 15.33 -1.10
N ALA A 227 1.10 14.46 -0.43
CA ALA A 227 1.10 14.38 1.02
C ALA A 227 2.53 14.24 1.57
N SER A 228 2.72 14.86 2.74
CA SER A 228 3.88 14.69 3.62
C SER A 228 3.37 14.41 5.02
N SER A 229 4.26 14.21 6.00
CA SER A 229 3.88 14.03 7.42
C SER A 229 2.99 15.14 7.99
N LEU A 230 3.00 16.34 7.39
CA LEU A 230 2.12 17.46 7.78
C LEU A 230 0.67 17.27 7.35
N GLY A 231 0.41 16.47 6.32
CA GLY A 231 -0.90 16.35 5.69
C GLY A 231 -0.86 16.53 4.17
N PRO A 232 -2.02 16.41 3.51
CA PRO A 232 -2.16 16.64 2.08
C PRO A 232 -2.06 18.12 1.72
N CYS A 233 -1.41 18.43 0.60
CA CYS A 233 -1.27 19.79 0.07
C CYS A 233 -1.45 19.83 -1.46
N VAL A 234 -1.80 21.01 -1.96
CA VAL A 234 -2.01 21.29 -3.39
C VAL A 234 -0.89 22.18 -3.91
N TRP A 235 -0.34 21.84 -5.07
CA TRP A 235 0.70 22.58 -5.78
C TRP A 235 0.13 23.17 -7.07
N HIS A 236 0.53 24.39 -7.39
CA HIS A 236 0.24 25.05 -8.67
C HIS A 236 1.51 25.01 -9.52
N VAL A 237 1.54 24.13 -10.52
CA VAL A 237 2.70 23.91 -11.40
C VAL A 237 2.67 24.90 -12.57
N GLY A 238 3.79 25.57 -12.84
CA GLY A 238 3.87 26.64 -13.83
C GLY A 238 3.28 28.00 -13.39
N GLY A 239 2.83 28.11 -12.14
CA GLY A 239 2.47 29.38 -11.50
C GLY A 239 3.70 30.12 -10.97
N SER A 240 3.58 31.43 -10.70
CA SER A 240 4.67 32.31 -10.30
C SER A 240 5.28 31.98 -8.91
N GLY A 241 6.06 30.91 -8.80
CA GLY A 241 6.80 30.56 -7.58
C GLY A 241 5.94 30.37 -6.33
N GLU A 242 4.64 30.11 -6.50
CA GLU A 242 3.69 29.99 -5.40
C GLU A 242 4.03 28.75 -4.55
N ARG A 243 4.02 28.93 -3.23
CA ARG A 243 4.20 27.82 -2.30
C ARG A 243 2.97 26.90 -2.33
N PRO A 244 3.13 25.59 -2.14
CA PRO A 244 2.00 24.69 -2.00
C PRO A 244 1.11 25.06 -0.81
N PHE A 245 -0.18 24.79 -0.92
CA PHE A 245 -1.18 25.06 0.10
C PHE A 245 -1.55 23.78 0.86
N LEU A 246 -1.46 23.79 2.20
CA LEU A 246 -1.92 22.67 3.03
C LEU A 246 -3.45 22.63 3.04
N ILE A 247 -4.05 21.46 2.79
CA ILE A 247 -5.49 21.31 2.88
C ILE A 247 -5.91 21.40 4.36
N PRO A 248 -6.86 22.30 4.72
CA PRO A 248 -7.27 22.50 6.10
C PRO A 248 -8.16 21.37 6.64
N GLY A 249 -8.33 21.33 7.96
CA GLY A 249 -9.24 20.41 8.65
C GLY A 249 -8.62 19.08 9.09
N VAL A 250 -7.29 18.95 8.99
CA VAL A 250 -6.51 17.75 9.32
C VAL A 250 -5.42 17.99 10.39
N GLU A 251 -5.36 19.20 10.95
CA GLU A 251 -4.27 19.68 11.80
C GLU A 251 -4.09 18.84 13.07
N ASN A 252 -5.20 18.31 13.60
CA ASN A 252 -5.23 17.55 14.85
C ASN A 252 -5.24 16.02 14.66
N GLN A 253 -4.85 15.52 13.47
CA GLN A 253 -4.93 14.08 13.15
C GLN A 253 -3.63 13.30 13.40
N GLY A 254 -2.53 14.00 13.69
CA GLY A 254 -1.24 13.39 13.96
C GLY A 254 -0.29 13.47 12.76
N VAL A 255 0.38 12.37 12.43
CA VAL A 255 1.32 12.27 11.31
C VAL A 255 0.60 11.64 10.12
N CYS A 256 0.53 12.36 9.00
CA CYS A 256 -0.01 11.80 7.76
C CYS A 256 0.96 10.77 7.18
N ILE A 257 0.42 9.60 6.81
CA ILE A 257 1.20 8.44 6.36
C ILE A 257 0.76 7.91 4.98
N SER A 258 -0.43 8.29 4.52
CA SER A 258 -0.94 7.92 3.21
C SER A 258 -1.98 8.92 2.72
N LEU A 259 -2.13 8.98 1.40
CA LEU A 259 -3.15 9.75 0.73
C LEU A 259 -3.67 8.95 -0.48
N ALA A 260 -4.96 8.65 -0.49
CA ALA A 260 -5.65 8.02 -1.60
C ALA A 260 -6.50 9.05 -2.35
N SER A 261 -6.49 8.97 -3.68
CA SER A 261 -7.32 9.77 -4.58
C SER A 261 -7.79 8.87 -5.73
N GLY A 262 -9.04 9.03 -6.14
CA GLY A 262 -9.59 8.37 -7.32
C GLY A 262 -9.64 9.35 -8.49
N SER A 263 -9.30 8.92 -9.70
CA SER A 263 -9.27 9.77 -10.91
C SER A 263 -10.65 10.33 -11.30
N SER A 264 -11.72 9.63 -10.94
CA SER A 264 -13.13 9.99 -11.21
C SER A 264 -13.85 10.59 -10.00
N SER A 265 -13.16 10.75 -8.86
CA SER A 265 -13.80 11.09 -7.59
C SER A 265 -13.35 12.45 -7.07
N ASP A 266 -14.30 13.25 -6.61
CA ASP A 266 -14.00 14.46 -5.83
C ASP A 266 -13.49 14.13 -4.42
N TYR A 267 -13.51 12.87 -4.01
CA TYR A 267 -13.06 12.45 -2.70
C TYR A 267 -11.58 12.07 -2.67
N ILE A 268 -10.93 12.47 -1.59
CA ILE A 268 -9.61 12.02 -1.20
C ILE A 268 -9.66 11.52 0.25
N VAL A 269 -8.82 10.54 0.58
CA VAL A 269 -8.71 10.03 1.95
C VAL A 269 -7.27 10.13 2.41
N ALA A 270 -7.01 10.94 3.43
CA ALA A 270 -5.71 11.00 4.09
C ALA A 270 -5.73 10.12 5.34
N SER A 271 -4.71 9.29 5.51
CA SER A 271 -4.57 8.41 6.67
C SER A 271 -3.48 8.92 7.60
N PHE A 272 -3.74 8.85 8.91
CA PHE A 272 -2.90 9.41 9.95
C PHE A 272 -2.66 8.41 11.06
N ARG A 273 -1.47 8.49 11.64
CA ARG A 273 -1.14 7.83 12.90
C ARG A 273 -0.95 8.87 14.01
N PRO A 274 -1.24 8.52 15.28
CA PRO A 274 -0.97 9.41 16.41
C PRO A 274 0.50 9.82 16.47
N LYS A 275 0.77 11.03 16.96
CA LYS A 275 2.13 11.44 17.33
C LYS A 275 2.56 10.61 18.53
N VAL A 276 3.79 10.12 18.53
CA VAL A 276 4.38 9.50 19.73
C VAL A 276 4.68 10.62 20.70
N GLU A 277 3.89 10.74 21.76
CA GLU A 277 4.23 11.60 22.89
C GLU A 277 5.30 10.89 23.70
N PHE A 278 6.53 11.40 23.65
CA PHE A 278 7.51 11.06 24.66
C PHE A 278 7.10 11.82 25.92
N SER A 279 6.61 11.11 26.93
CA SER A 279 6.51 11.66 28.28
C SER A 279 7.92 12.08 28.69
N ASN A 280 8.17 13.38 28.80
CA ASN A 280 9.43 13.91 29.30
C ASN A 280 9.61 13.49 30.75
N ASP A 281 10.35 12.41 30.97
CA ASP A 281 11.16 12.20 32.17
C ASP A 281 12.47 11.52 31.74
N GLY A 282 13.57 12.30 31.78
CA GLY A 282 14.94 11.81 31.63
C GLY A 282 15.52 11.82 30.21
N MET A 283 16.28 12.87 29.89
CA MET A 283 17.30 12.82 28.83
C MET A 283 18.26 11.64 29.03
N PRO A 284 18.73 11.01 27.94
CA PRO A 284 20.09 11.34 27.52
C PRO A 284 20.28 11.53 26.00
N SER A 285 21.37 12.20 25.70
CA SER A 285 21.89 12.67 24.42
C SER A 285 22.38 11.57 23.46
N GLN A 286 22.29 11.88 22.16
CA GLN A 286 22.87 11.18 20.97
C GLN A 286 22.18 9.87 20.56
N ALA A 287 22.05 9.48 19.29
CA ALA A 287 22.70 9.84 18.04
C ALA A 287 21.71 9.60 16.88
N SER A 288 21.99 10.23 15.73
CA SER A 288 21.38 9.90 14.45
C SER A 288 21.70 8.45 14.05
N SER A 289 20.75 7.55 14.28
CA SER A 289 20.74 6.21 13.70
C SER A 289 19.45 6.03 12.92
N SER A 290 19.57 5.76 11.62
CA SER A 290 18.52 5.10 10.83
C SER A 290 17.95 3.92 11.62
N PRO A 291 16.63 3.86 11.87
CA PRO A 291 16.00 2.59 12.17
C PRO A 291 15.29 2.13 10.90
N SER A 292 15.71 0.98 10.37
CA SER A 292 14.74 0.02 9.84
C SER A 292 14.00 -0.51 11.06
N PRO A 293 12.77 -0.09 11.38
CA PRO A 293 12.06 -0.65 12.50
C PRO A 293 11.23 -1.78 11.92
N THR A 294 11.76 -3.00 12.01
CA THR A 294 10.94 -4.20 12.21
C THR A 294 10.28 -4.13 13.59
N VAL A 295 9.60 -3.02 13.91
CA VAL A 295 8.72 -2.93 15.06
C VAL A 295 7.43 -3.59 14.61
N SER A 296 7.35 -4.88 14.93
CA SER A 296 6.17 -5.71 14.74
C SER A 296 5.31 -5.51 15.98
N GLY A 297 4.75 -4.30 16.13
CA GLY A 297 3.76 -4.01 17.16
C GLY A 297 2.36 -4.34 16.65
N PRO A 298 1.41 -4.74 17.52
CA PRO A 298 0.00 -4.76 17.15
C PRO A 298 -0.36 -3.32 16.75
N GLY A 299 -0.82 -3.10 15.52
CA GLY A 299 -1.03 -1.75 14.98
C GLY A 299 -1.75 -0.79 15.94
N ARG A 300 -1.50 0.51 15.79
CA ARG A 300 -2.13 1.53 16.64
C ARG A 300 -3.41 2.04 16.00
N LEU A 301 -4.35 2.49 16.84
CA LEU A 301 -5.53 3.19 16.36
C LEU A 301 -5.12 4.49 15.67
N GLY A 302 -5.29 4.54 14.34
CA GLY A 302 -5.12 5.73 13.51
C GLY A 302 -6.46 6.25 13.00
N SER A 303 -6.41 7.30 12.19
CA SER A 303 -7.59 7.90 11.58
C SER A 303 -7.47 7.99 10.06
N HIS A 304 -8.61 7.88 9.39
CA HIS A 304 -8.76 8.07 7.95
C HIS A 304 -9.74 9.22 7.74
N VAL A 305 -9.25 10.34 7.22
CA VAL A 305 -10.05 11.55 7.00
C VAL A 305 -10.44 11.64 5.54
N LEU A 306 -11.74 11.60 5.29
CA LEU A 306 -12.33 11.85 3.98
C LEU A 306 -12.48 13.35 3.78
N MET A 307 -11.98 13.84 2.65
CA MET A 307 -12.17 15.22 2.21
C MET A 307 -12.80 15.21 0.83
N LYS A 308 -13.67 16.18 0.57
CA LYS A 308 -14.34 16.37 -0.71
C LYS A 308 -13.81 17.64 -1.38
N ARG A 309 -13.50 17.55 -2.67
CA ARG A 309 -13.16 18.70 -3.51
C ARG A 309 -14.42 19.54 -3.74
N VAL A 310 -14.29 20.85 -3.54
CA VAL A 310 -15.36 21.84 -3.68
C VAL A 310 -14.86 22.97 -4.58
N ASN A 311 -15.71 23.39 -5.52
CA ASN A 311 -15.45 24.48 -6.49
C ASN A 311 -14.17 24.29 -7.32
N GLY A 312 -13.78 23.05 -7.61
CA GLY A 312 -12.61 22.73 -8.44
C GLY A 312 -11.24 23.09 -7.86
N ALA A 313 -11.16 23.70 -6.66
CA ALA A 313 -9.91 24.22 -6.13
C ALA A 313 -9.69 23.99 -4.63
N SER A 314 -10.75 23.82 -3.85
CA SER A 314 -10.66 23.69 -2.39
C SER A 314 -11.06 22.30 -1.94
N TYR A 315 -10.63 21.89 -0.74
CA TYR A 315 -11.03 20.64 -0.13
C TYR A 315 -11.64 20.92 1.24
N GLN A 316 -12.72 20.22 1.56
CA GLN A 316 -13.40 20.30 2.84
C GLN A 316 -13.46 18.93 3.48
N ARG A 317 -13.20 18.87 4.79
CA ARG A 317 -13.37 17.65 5.57
C ARG A 317 -14.83 17.22 5.55
N HIS A 318 -15.06 15.93 5.27
CA HIS A 318 -16.39 15.35 5.15
C HIS A 318 -16.69 14.35 6.27
N ALA A 319 -15.81 13.37 6.50
CA ALA A 319 -16.01 12.32 7.49
C ALA A 319 -14.67 11.79 8.01
N VAL A 320 -14.70 11.03 9.11
CA VAL A 320 -13.54 10.33 9.66
C VAL A 320 -13.90 8.92 10.03
N ALA A 321 -13.03 7.98 9.68
CA ALA A 321 -13.03 6.61 10.17
C ALA A 321 -11.77 6.33 10.99
N TYR A 322 -11.77 5.20 11.69
CA TYR A 322 -10.63 4.73 12.46
C TYR A 322 -10.26 3.31 12.02
N GLY A 323 -8.98 2.99 12.09
CA GLY A 323 -8.43 1.70 11.68
C GLY A 323 -7.04 1.47 12.27
N ASN A 324 -6.54 0.24 12.21
CA ASN A 324 -5.21 -0.06 12.74
C ASN A 324 -4.14 0.31 11.72
N VAL A 325 -3.28 1.25 12.09
CA VAL A 325 -2.21 1.79 11.26
C VAL A 325 -0.84 1.42 11.83
N SER A 326 0.18 1.44 10.96
CA SER A 326 1.55 1.19 11.39
C SER A 326 2.13 2.34 12.21
N GLU A 327 2.89 1.99 13.25
CA GLU A 327 3.60 2.97 14.07
C GLU A 327 4.73 3.69 13.33
N ALA A 328 5.32 3.00 12.34
CA ALA A 328 6.50 3.50 11.65
C ALA A 328 6.38 3.46 10.13
N ARG A 329 5.70 2.47 9.55
CA ARG A 329 5.60 2.33 8.09
C ARG A 329 4.64 3.36 7.48
N MET A 330 4.87 3.66 6.21
CA MET A 330 3.97 4.43 5.35
C MET A 330 3.41 3.49 4.30
N SER A 331 2.33 2.80 4.65
CA SER A 331 1.62 1.93 3.71
C SER A 331 0.75 2.78 2.80
N LYS A 332 0.77 2.51 1.49
CA LYS A 332 -0.11 3.21 0.55
C LYS A 332 -1.55 2.70 0.69
N SER A 333 -2.49 3.53 0.27
CA SER A 333 -3.92 3.23 0.24
C SER A 333 -4.53 3.64 -1.09
N ALA A 334 -5.71 3.10 -1.38
CA ALA A 334 -6.38 3.32 -2.67
C ALA A 334 -7.86 3.68 -2.49
N ILE A 335 -8.41 4.39 -3.46
CA ILE A 335 -9.85 4.53 -3.63
C ILE A 335 -10.23 3.70 -4.85
N VAL A 336 -11.11 2.73 -4.64
CA VAL A 336 -11.69 1.85 -5.66
C VAL A 336 -12.99 2.52 -6.14
N SER A 337 -13.11 2.75 -7.44
CA SER A 337 -14.28 3.38 -8.05
C SER A 337 -14.78 2.50 -9.19
N GLN A 338 -15.84 1.73 -8.96
CA GLN A 338 -16.45 0.82 -9.94
C GLN A 338 -17.97 1.02 -9.93
N ASP A 339 -18.59 1.19 -11.11
CA ASP A 339 -20.04 1.17 -11.30
C ASP A 339 -20.84 2.02 -10.29
N ASN A 340 -20.40 3.27 -10.06
CA ASN A 340 -20.94 4.24 -9.08
C ASN A 340 -20.76 3.85 -7.60
N SER A 341 -20.10 2.74 -7.30
CA SER A 341 -19.62 2.40 -5.97
C SER A 341 -18.23 2.98 -5.75
N LEU A 342 -18.04 3.61 -4.58
CA LEU A 342 -16.78 4.19 -4.18
C LEU A 342 -16.36 3.57 -2.84
N GLN A 343 -15.18 2.98 -2.80
CA GLN A 343 -14.68 2.31 -1.59
C GLN A 343 -13.26 2.77 -1.29
N PHE A 344 -12.96 2.97 -0.01
CA PHE A 344 -11.62 3.19 0.48
C PHE A 344 -10.98 1.86 0.87
N ALA A 345 -9.77 1.60 0.38
CA ALA A 345 -9.00 0.41 0.67
C ALA A 345 -7.74 0.78 1.46
N TYR A 346 -7.54 0.14 2.62
CA TYR A 346 -6.37 0.34 3.46
C TYR A 346 -5.87 -1.00 4.03
N GLY A 347 -4.55 -1.16 4.08
CA GLY A 347 -3.92 -2.32 4.70
C GLY A 347 -3.98 -2.23 6.22
N ASP A 348 -4.87 -2.99 6.84
CA ASP A 348 -5.02 -3.01 8.28
C ASP A 348 -3.81 -3.72 8.92
N GLU A 349 -3.12 -2.98 9.79
CA GLU A 349 -1.86 -3.41 10.39
C GLU A 349 -2.04 -4.61 11.34
N SER A 350 -3.21 -4.76 11.97
CA SER A 350 -3.47 -5.81 12.96
C SER A 350 -3.82 -7.15 12.32
N SER A 351 -4.59 -7.12 11.23
CA SER A 351 -5.08 -8.30 10.52
C SER A 351 -4.18 -8.73 9.38
N HIS A 352 -3.26 -7.85 8.94
CA HIS A 352 -2.47 -8.00 7.70
C HIS A 352 -3.33 -8.16 6.43
N GLY A 353 -4.62 -7.84 6.51
CA GLY A 353 -5.56 -7.83 5.39
C GLY A 353 -5.88 -6.43 4.92
N VAL A 354 -6.57 -6.33 3.80
CA VAL A 354 -7.11 -5.05 3.31
C VAL A 354 -8.52 -4.89 3.87
N CYS A 355 -8.77 -3.80 4.58
CA CYS A 355 -10.11 -3.40 4.98
C CYS A 355 -10.70 -2.45 3.94
N LEU A 356 -11.98 -2.61 3.64
CA LEU A 356 -12.74 -1.81 2.69
C LEU A 356 -13.85 -1.06 3.41
N TRP A 357 -13.94 0.25 3.15
CA TRP A 357 -15.02 1.09 3.65
C TRP A 357 -15.77 1.73 2.49
N ASP A 358 -17.10 1.73 2.55
CA ASP A 358 -17.94 2.45 1.60
C ASP A 358 -17.77 3.97 1.80
N LEU A 359 -17.58 4.71 0.71
CA LEU A 359 -17.54 6.17 0.72
C LEU A 359 -18.87 6.73 0.19
N PRO A 360 -19.40 7.82 0.78
CA PRO A 360 -18.77 8.65 1.82
C PRO A 360 -19.06 8.23 3.27
N SER A 361 -19.84 7.17 3.49
CA SER A 361 -20.38 6.80 4.82
C SER A 361 -19.34 6.23 5.79
N PHE A 362 -18.19 5.78 5.29
CA PHE A 362 -17.18 5.02 6.01
C PHE A 362 -17.73 3.78 6.74
N GLN A 363 -18.80 3.18 6.23
CA GLN A 363 -19.25 1.88 6.74
C GLN A 363 -18.28 0.80 6.26
N VAL A 364 -17.83 -0.05 7.18
CA VAL A 364 -16.99 -1.19 6.81
C VAL A 364 -17.81 -2.11 5.90
N ASN A 365 -17.28 -2.37 4.71
CA ASN A 365 -17.92 -3.22 3.72
C ASN A 365 -17.40 -4.65 3.83
N ASN A 366 -16.08 -4.83 3.74
CA ASN A 366 -15.47 -6.16 3.68
C ASN A 366 -14.00 -6.15 4.13
N HIS A 367 -13.49 -7.32 4.47
CA HIS A 367 -12.07 -7.59 4.71
C HIS A 367 -11.56 -8.60 3.69
N LEU A 368 -10.51 -8.24 2.95
CA LEU A 368 -9.88 -9.13 1.98
C LEU A 368 -8.96 -10.13 2.68
N LYS A 369 -8.63 -11.22 1.98
CA LYS A 369 -7.76 -12.29 2.46
C LYS A 369 -6.44 -11.71 3.03
N PRO A 370 -6.09 -12.00 4.29
CA PRO A 370 -4.85 -11.54 4.89
C PRO A 370 -3.58 -12.06 4.20
N HIS A 371 -2.52 -11.27 4.29
CA HIS A 371 -1.16 -11.69 4.00
C HIS A 371 -0.47 -12.23 5.27
N PRO A 372 0.63 -13.01 5.14
CA PRO A 372 1.46 -13.39 6.28
C PRO A 372 2.17 -12.19 6.94
N ARG A 373 2.40 -11.14 6.14
CA ARG A 373 3.10 -9.91 6.53
C ARG A 373 2.22 -8.68 6.25
N PRO A 374 2.43 -7.56 6.94
CA PRO A 374 1.69 -6.32 6.72
C PRO A 374 1.68 -5.86 5.26
N ILE A 375 0.55 -5.32 4.81
CA ILE A 375 0.39 -4.73 3.48
C ILE A 375 1.22 -3.43 3.39
N LEU A 376 2.00 -3.31 2.32
CA LEU A 376 2.92 -2.21 2.08
C LEU A 376 2.42 -1.25 1.00
N ASP A 377 1.85 -1.78 -0.08
CA ASP A 377 1.33 -0.97 -1.19
C ASP A 377 -0.01 -1.52 -1.69
N LEU A 378 -0.84 -0.60 -2.17
CA LEU A 378 -2.18 -0.80 -2.68
C LEU A 378 -2.36 0.06 -3.92
N LYS A 379 -2.71 -0.56 -5.05
CA LYS A 379 -3.02 0.15 -6.29
C LYS A 379 -4.33 -0.34 -6.86
N TYR A 380 -5.18 0.61 -7.21
CA TYR A 380 -6.37 0.37 -8.00
C TYR A 380 -6.15 0.93 -9.39
N ALA A 381 -6.54 0.16 -10.41
CA ALA A 381 -6.50 0.59 -11.80
C ALA A 381 -7.74 0.08 -12.55
N HIS A 382 -8.26 0.91 -13.45
CA HIS A 382 -9.46 0.63 -14.22
C HIS A 382 -9.38 1.31 -15.60
N THR A 383 -9.99 0.69 -16.62
CA THR A 383 -10.09 1.23 -17.98
C THR A 383 -11.54 1.18 -18.48
N SER A 384 -11.90 0.24 -19.35
CA SER A 384 -13.26 -0.02 -19.81
C SER A 384 -13.57 -1.49 -19.57
N GLY A 385 -14.11 -1.81 -18.39
CA GLY A 385 -14.35 -3.19 -17.96
C GLY A 385 -14.20 -3.35 -16.44
N PRO A 386 -13.93 -4.56 -15.96
CA PRO A 386 -13.68 -4.75 -14.54
C PRO A 386 -12.39 -4.04 -14.11
N GLY A 387 -12.42 -3.42 -12.93
CA GLY A 387 -11.23 -2.85 -12.31
C GLY A 387 -10.35 -3.92 -11.65
N PHE A 388 -9.11 -3.56 -11.32
CA PHE A 388 -8.19 -4.40 -10.57
C PHE A 388 -7.67 -3.68 -9.33
N LEU A 389 -7.76 -4.34 -8.18
CA LEU A 389 -7.10 -3.92 -6.95
C LEU A 389 -5.95 -4.89 -6.65
N GLY A 390 -4.74 -4.38 -6.59
CA GLY A 390 -3.55 -5.14 -6.20
C GLY A 390 -3.08 -4.72 -4.81
N CYS A 391 -2.68 -5.69 -3.99
CA CYS A 391 -2.03 -5.46 -2.70
C CYS A 391 -0.78 -6.32 -2.54
N VAL A 392 0.25 -5.76 -1.89
CA VAL A 392 1.56 -6.41 -1.77
C VAL A 392 2.13 -6.28 -0.35
N SER A 393 2.66 -7.37 0.17
CA SER A 393 3.53 -7.43 1.36
C SER A 393 4.97 -7.75 0.94
N GLU A 394 5.87 -8.03 1.88
CA GLU A 394 7.25 -8.40 1.53
C GLU A 394 7.34 -9.70 0.72
N ASP A 395 6.37 -10.59 0.90
CA ASP A 395 6.42 -12.00 0.52
C ASP A 395 5.22 -12.47 -0.32
N VAL A 396 4.13 -11.71 -0.36
CA VAL A 396 2.91 -12.07 -1.08
C VAL A 396 2.39 -10.88 -1.86
N CYS A 397 1.92 -11.16 -3.08
CA CYS A 397 1.12 -10.24 -3.87
C CYS A 397 -0.23 -10.89 -4.19
N GLN A 398 -1.31 -10.14 -4.00
CA GLN A 398 -2.66 -10.54 -4.37
C GLN A 398 -3.26 -9.54 -5.36
N VAL A 399 -4.05 -10.05 -6.30
CA VAL A 399 -4.79 -9.24 -7.27
C VAL A 399 -6.26 -9.65 -7.24
N PHE A 400 -7.12 -8.66 -7.06
CA PHE A 400 -8.56 -8.79 -7.02
C PHE A 400 -9.18 -8.15 -8.25
N THR A 401 -10.20 -8.79 -8.81
CA THR A 401 -11.05 -8.20 -9.84
C THR A 401 -12.23 -7.50 -9.18
N CYS A 402 -12.54 -6.27 -9.61
CA CYS A 402 -13.60 -5.43 -9.12
C CYS A 402 -14.75 -5.40 -10.13
N PHE A 403 -15.95 -5.81 -9.73
CA PHE A 403 -17.18 -5.79 -10.54
C PHE A 403 -18.23 -4.87 -9.96
#